data_AF-A0AAV0W7G2-F1
#
_entry.id   AF-A0AAV0W7G2-F1
#
_cell.length_a   1.000
_cell.length_b   1.000
_cell.length_c   1.000
_cell.angle_alpha   90.00
_cell.angle_beta   90.00
_cell.angle_gamma   90.00
#
_symmetry.space_group_name_H-M   'P 1'
#
loop_
_entity.id
_entity.type
_entity.pdbx_description
1 polymer ?
#
loop_
_entity_poly.entity_id
_entity_poly.type
_entity_poly.pdbx_seq_one_letter_code
_entity_poly.pdbx_strand_id
1 'polypeptide(L)'
;MSFEYLRTVNGITYKSYREACQQLSLLKDDKNWDDALTKANETKKLCSLRSLFSIILTSCNPSHPQSLWEKYKKIMSEVILYRNKKLNCCNDLDYADEIFNEALIIIEDMYYK
;
A
#
# COMPACT_ATOMS: atom_id res chain seq x y z
N MET A 1 -22.28 31.32 2.92
CA MET A 1 -21.17 30.95 3.85
C MET A 1 -20.55 29.67 3.32
N SER A 2 -19.32 29.76 2.81
CA SER A 2 -18.57 28.60 2.29
C SER A 2 -17.78 27.96 3.44
N PHE A 3 -17.69 26.64 3.48
CA PHE A 3 -16.86 25.90 4.45
C PHE A 3 -15.35 26.00 4.13
N GLU A 4 -14.92 27.06 3.47
CA GLU A 4 -13.54 27.25 3.01
C GLU A 4 -12.56 27.35 4.18
N TYR A 5 -13.00 27.90 5.31
CA TYR A 5 -12.22 27.96 6.54
C TYR A 5 -11.80 26.58 7.06
N LEU A 6 -12.57 25.52 6.80
CA LEU A 6 -12.20 24.15 7.18
C LEU A 6 -11.06 23.60 6.31
N ARG A 7 -10.79 24.21 5.14
CA ARG A 7 -9.64 23.89 4.29
C ARG A 7 -8.46 24.84 4.52
N THR A 8 -8.58 25.82 5.42
CA THR A 8 -7.51 26.78 5.70
C THR A 8 -6.74 26.38 6.94
N VAL A 9 -5.45 26.05 6.79
CA VAL A 9 -4.54 25.71 7.90
C VAL A 9 -3.37 26.69 7.87
N ASN A 10 -3.13 27.39 8.99
CA ASN A 10 -2.08 28.41 9.12
C ASN A 10 -2.10 29.47 8.00
N GLY A 11 -3.30 29.89 7.55
CA GLY A 11 -3.47 30.88 6.49
C GLY A 11 -3.33 30.35 5.06
N ILE A 12 -3.09 29.05 4.87
CA ILE A 12 -3.03 28.39 3.55
C ILE A 12 -4.32 27.62 3.31
N THR A 13 -5.04 27.92 2.22
CA THR A 13 -6.23 27.18 1.81
C THR A 13 -5.86 26.02 0.89
N TYR A 14 -6.15 24.80 1.33
CA TYR A 14 -5.83 23.55 0.62
C TYR A 14 -6.92 23.15 -0.38
N LYS A 15 -6.57 22.31 -1.37
CA LYS A 15 -7.48 21.92 -2.45
C LYS A 15 -8.59 21.01 -1.93
N SER A 16 -8.29 20.16 -0.96
CA SER A 16 -9.29 19.28 -0.32
C SER A 16 -9.31 19.42 1.20
N TYR A 17 -10.43 19.06 1.82
CA TYR A 17 -10.53 18.92 3.27
C TYR A 17 -9.54 17.88 3.81
N ARG A 18 -9.26 16.83 3.04
CA ARG A 18 -8.29 15.79 3.40
C ARG A 18 -6.88 16.35 3.53
N GLU A 19 -6.45 17.17 2.57
CA GLU A 19 -5.14 17.84 2.61
C GLU A 19 -5.01 18.77 3.82
N ALA A 20 -6.06 19.53 4.13
CA ALA A 20 -6.08 20.35 5.34
C ALA A 20 -5.96 19.48 6.61
N CYS A 21 -6.69 18.36 6.70
CA CYS A 21 -6.56 17.42 7.81
C CYS A 21 -5.18 16.75 7.89
N GLN A 22 -4.50 16.50 6.76
CA GLN A 22 -3.11 15.99 6.75
C GLN A 22 -2.15 17.01 7.36
N GLN A 23 -2.30 18.29 7.03
CA GLN A 23 -1.45 19.38 7.53
C GLN A 23 -1.68 19.68 9.01
N LEU A 24 -2.87 19.38 9.51
CA LEU A 24 -3.19 19.40 10.93
C LEU A 24 -2.74 18.12 11.68
N SER A 25 -2.11 17.16 10.99
CA SER A 25 -1.74 15.85 11.54
C SER A 25 -2.94 15.09 12.14
N LEU A 26 -4.16 15.36 11.66
CA LEU A 26 -5.40 14.70 12.10
C LEU A 26 -5.60 13.34 11.42
N LEU A 27 -4.97 13.15 10.25
CA LEU A 27 -4.93 11.85 9.60
C LEU A 27 -3.67 11.10 10.03
N LYS A 28 -3.78 9.78 10.18
CA LYS A 28 -2.60 8.92 10.35
C LYS A 28 -1.71 9.09 9.11
N ASP A 29 -0.50 9.58 9.34
CA ASP A 29 0.52 9.77 8.31
C ASP A 29 0.85 8.41 7.66
N ASP A 30 1.02 8.40 6.34
CA ASP A 30 1.41 7.20 5.60
C ASP A 30 2.77 6.67 6.06
N LYS A 31 3.58 7.51 6.70
CA LYS A 31 4.80 7.11 7.40
C LYS A 31 4.57 6.00 8.43
N ASN A 32 3.45 6.02 9.15
CA ASN A 32 3.13 4.97 10.12
C ASN A 32 2.86 3.63 9.43
N TRP A 33 2.27 3.65 8.23
CA TRP A 33 2.02 2.45 7.42
C TRP A 33 3.31 1.90 6.85
N ASP A 34 4.20 2.78 6.41
CA ASP A 34 5.53 2.45 5.94
C ASP A 34 6.38 1.77 7.03
N ASP A 35 6.41 2.34 8.24
CA ASP A 35 7.11 1.76 9.38
C ASP A 35 6.54 0.39 9.76
N ALA A 36 5.21 0.25 9.72
CA ALA A 36 4.54 -1.01 10.03
C ALA A 36 4.84 -2.11 8.99
N LEU A 37 4.77 -1.78 7.70
CA LEU A 37 5.08 -2.71 6.61
C LEU A 37 6.57 -3.08 6.57
N THR A 38 7.45 -2.13 6.90
CA THR A 38 8.89 -2.40 7.02
C THR A 38 9.16 -3.42 8.13
N LYS A 39 8.58 -3.23 9.32
CA LYS A 39 8.69 -4.20 10.43
C LYS A 39 8.07 -5.55 10.08
N ALA A 40 6.93 -5.56 9.38
CA ALA A 40 6.32 -6.81 8.92
C ALA A 40 7.23 -7.55 7.93
N ASN A 41 7.94 -6.83 7.06
CA ASN A 41 8.89 -7.41 6.12
C ASN A 41 10.08 -8.07 6.83
N GLU A 42 10.56 -7.52 7.95
CA GLU A 42 11.64 -8.13 8.76
C GLU A 42 11.29 -9.51 9.29
N THR A 43 9.99 -9.81 9.49
CA THR A 43 9.54 -11.13 9.95
C THR A 43 9.70 -12.24 8.89
N LYS A 44 10.08 -11.88 7.65
CA LYS A 44 10.21 -12.77 6.48
C LYS A 44 8.97 -13.61 6.18
N LYS A 45 7.81 -13.22 6.70
CA LYS A 45 6.52 -13.86 6.41
C LYS A 45 5.74 -13.00 5.42
N LEU A 46 5.88 -13.30 4.14
CA LEU A 46 5.19 -12.58 3.07
C LEU A 46 3.66 -12.59 3.21
N CYS A 47 3.08 -13.66 3.76
CA CYS A 47 1.65 -13.71 4.09
C CYS A 47 1.29 -12.63 5.12
N SER A 48 2.08 -12.46 6.18
CA SER A 48 1.85 -11.41 7.19
C SER A 48 1.98 -10.00 6.62
N LEU A 49 2.92 -9.79 5.69
CA LEU A 49 3.06 -8.52 4.98
C LEU A 49 1.82 -8.21 4.11
N ARG A 50 1.36 -9.18 3.31
CA ARG A 50 0.18 -9.04 2.45
C ARG A 50 -1.11 -8.85 3.28
N SER A 51 -1.27 -9.58 4.38
CA SER A 51 -2.41 -9.39 5.30
C SER A 51 -2.40 -8.01 5.93
N LEU A 52 -1.25 -7.52 6.41
CA LEU A 52 -1.15 -6.18 6.97
C LEU A 52 -1.49 -5.11 5.92
N PHE A 53 -1.01 -5.28 4.70
CA PHE A 53 -1.32 -4.38 3.59
C PHE A 53 -2.82 -4.37 3.26
N SER A 54 -3.47 -5.54 3.22
CA SER A 54 -4.92 -5.64 3.07
C SER A 54 -5.65 -4.85 4.17
N ILE A 55 -5.27 -5.02 5.43
CA ILE A 55 -5.88 -4.29 6.56
C ILE A 55 -5.70 -2.78 6.42
N ILE A 56 -4.50 -2.33 6.00
CA ILE A 56 -4.23 -0.91 5.79
C ILE A 56 -5.19 -0.36 4.71
N LEU A 57 -5.32 -1.04 3.58
CA LEU A 57 -6.19 -0.60 2.49
C LEU A 57 -7.66 -0.53 2.90
N THR A 58 -8.17 -1.53 3.62
CA THR A 58 -9.60 -1.62 3.92
C THR A 58 -10.02 -0.85 5.16
N SER A 59 -9.19 -0.85 6.20
CA SER A 59 -9.58 -0.37 7.53
C SER A 59 -8.97 0.98 7.88
N CYS A 60 -7.87 1.36 7.24
CA CYS A 60 -7.12 2.56 7.59
C CYS A 60 -7.23 3.69 6.56
N ASN A 61 -7.76 3.42 5.37
CA ASN A 61 -7.94 4.37 4.26
C ASN A 61 -6.71 5.29 4.07
N PRO A 62 -5.54 4.71 3.71
CA PRO A 62 -4.28 5.43 3.61
C PRO A 62 -4.40 6.63 2.66
N SER A 63 -3.57 7.64 2.90
CA SER A 63 -3.59 8.85 2.07
C SER A 63 -3.14 8.56 0.65
N HIS A 64 -2.09 7.75 0.50
CA HIS A 64 -1.49 7.39 -0.79
C HIS A 64 -1.33 5.86 -0.93
N PRO A 65 -2.43 5.09 -1.11
CA PRO A 65 -2.36 3.63 -1.25
C PRO A 65 -1.49 3.19 -2.43
N GLN A 66 -1.51 3.93 -3.54
CA GLN A 66 -0.71 3.63 -4.73
C GLN A 66 0.78 3.78 -4.46
N SER A 67 1.21 4.86 -3.77
CA SER A 67 2.61 5.05 -3.39
C SER A 67 3.10 3.93 -2.47
N LEU A 68 2.23 3.48 -1.55
CA LEU A 68 2.52 2.36 -0.65
C LEU A 68 2.66 1.05 -1.45
N TRP A 69 1.74 0.78 -2.39
CA TRP A 69 1.83 -0.38 -3.28
C TRP A 69 3.14 -0.38 -4.08
N GLU A 70 3.48 0.72 -4.75
CA GLU A 70 4.68 0.83 -5.58
C GLU A 70 5.96 0.52 -4.80
N LYS A 71 6.02 0.89 -3.52
CA LYS A 71 7.17 0.61 -2.65
C LYS A 71 7.32 -0.87 -2.31
N TYR A 72 6.22 -1.57 -2.07
CA TYR A 72 6.24 -2.95 -1.55
C TYR A 72 5.86 -4.04 -2.58
N LYS A 73 5.36 -3.68 -3.77
CA LYS A 73 4.83 -4.63 -4.77
C LYS A 73 5.81 -5.72 -5.17
N LYS A 74 7.11 -5.39 -5.30
CA LYS A 74 8.15 -6.38 -5.62
C LYS A 74 8.28 -7.43 -4.52
N ILE A 75 8.39 -6.98 -3.28
CA ILE A 75 8.47 -7.87 -2.10
C ILE A 75 7.21 -8.73 -2.02
N MET A 76 6.03 -8.12 -2.13
CA MET A 76 4.77 -8.86 -2.08
C MET A 76 4.61 -9.86 -3.22
N SER A 77 5.29 -9.68 -4.35
CA SER A 77 5.17 -10.55 -5.52
C SER A 77 6.33 -11.56 -5.65
N GLU A 78 7.29 -11.55 -4.73
CA GLU A 78 8.51 -12.36 -4.79
C GLU A 78 8.22 -13.87 -4.92
N VAL A 79 7.25 -14.38 -4.15
CA VAL A 79 6.84 -15.80 -4.20
C VAL A 79 6.20 -16.17 -5.54
N ILE A 80 5.46 -15.24 -6.16
CA ILE A 80 4.84 -15.46 -7.48
C ILE A 80 5.94 -15.52 -8.55
N LEU A 81 6.88 -14.57 -8.52
CA LEU A 81 8.03 -14.58 -9.42
C LEU A 81 8.85 -15.87 -9.26
N TYR A 82 9.12 -16.31 -8.03
CA TYR A 82 9.82 -17.56 -7.75
C TYR A 82 9.08 -18.78 -8.32
N ARG A 83 7.76 -18.86 -8.11
CA ARG A 83 6.91 -19.92 -8.66
C ARG A 83 6.97 -19.94 -10.20
N ASN A 84 6.86 -18.77 -10.84
CA ASN A 84 6.86 -18.65 -12.30
C ASN A 84 8.22 -19.01 -12.90
N LYS A 85 9.33 -18.60 -12.26
CA LYS A 85 10.69 -19.03 -12.64
C LYS A 85 10.87 -20.54 -12.55
N LYS A 86 10.31 -21.18 -11.51
CA LYS A 86 10.41 -22.63 -11.34
C LYS A 86 9.63 -23.42 -12.41
N LEU A 87 8.51 -22.87 -12.88
CA LEU A 87 7.70 -23.49 -13.93
C LEU A 87 8.30 -23.31 -15.34
N ASN A 88 9.03 -22.21 -15.56
CA ASN A 88 9.56 -21.83 -16.87
C ASN A 88 11.11 -21.80 -16.88
N CYS A 89 11.74 -22.97 -16.77
CA CYS A 89 13.19 -23.19 -16.60
C CYS A 89 14.15 -22.52 -17.62
N CYS A 90 13.67 -21.74 -18.60
CA CYS A 90 14.47 -21.23 -19.72
C CYS A 90 14.24 -19.75 -20.08
N ASN A 91 13.34 -19.03 -19.42
CA ASN A 91 13.08 -17.62 -19.72
C ASN A 91 13.64 -16.72 -18.61
N ASP A 92 14.33 -15.64 -19.01
CA ASP A 92 14.77 -14.56 -18.11
C ASP A 92 13.55 -13.74 -17.64
N LEU A 93 12.73 -14.36 -16.78
CA LEU A 93 11.49 -13.77 -16.26
C LEU A 93 11.86 -12.76 -15.18
N ASP A 94 11.52 -11.50 -15.42
CA ASP A 94 11.58 -10.42 -14.43
C ASP A 94 10.16 -10.06 -13.95
N TYR A 95 10.06 -9.13 -13.00
CA TYR A 95 8.81 -8.53 -12.60
C TYR A 95 8.08 -7.92 -13.80
N ALA A 96 6.88 -8.40 -14.06
CA ALA A 96 5.97 -7.90 -15.06
C ALA A 96 4.59 -7.62 -14.43
N ASP A 97 3.74 -6.90 -15.16
CA ASP A 97 2.43 -6.48 -14.66
C ASP A 97 1.56 -7.69 -14.29
N GLU A 98 1.69 -8.82 -15.00
CA GLU A 98 0.96 -10.05 -14.68
C GLU A 98 1.27 -10.55 -13.27
N ILE A 99 2.53 -10.45 -12.83
CA ILE A 99 2.97 -10.89 -11.51
C ILE A 99 2.42 -9.94 -10.42
N PHE A 100 2.43 -8.64 -10.68
CA PHE A 100 1.84 -7.65 -9.77
C PHE A 100 0.32 -7.81 -9.67
N ASN A 101 -0.35 -8.07 -10.79
CA ASN A 101 -1.79 -8.32 -10.84
C ASN A 101 -2.16 -9.59 -10.06
N GLU A 102 -1.40 -10.68 -10.21
CA GLU A 102 -1.62 -11.90 -9.42
C GLU A 102 -1.45 -11.62 -7.91
N ALA A 103 -0.47 -10.80 -7.53
CA ALA A 103 -0.29 -10.41 -6.14
C ALA A 103 -1.47 -9.60 -5.59
N LEU A 104 -2.04 -8.69 -6.38
CA LEU A 104 -3.24 -7.94 -6.01
C LEU A 104 -4.46 -8.84 -5.81
N ILE A 105 -4.68 -9.82 -6.70
CA ILE A 105 -5.75 -10.81 -6.56
C ILE A 105 -5.60 -11.60 -5.26
N ILE A 106 -4.38 -12.03 -4.93
CA ILE A 106 -4.12 -12.75 -3.66
C ILE A 106 -4.43 -11.86 -2.45
N ILE A 107 -4.06 -10.58 -2.49
CA ILE A 107 -4.34 -9.63 -1.41
C ILE A 107 -5.84 -9.41 -1.26
N GLU A 108 -6.57 -9.32 -2.38
CA GLU A 108 -8.03 -9.22 -2.39
C GLU A 108 -8.69 -10.49 -1.80
N ASP A 109 -8.24 -11.68 -2.20
CA ASP A 109 -8.72 -12.96 -1.66
C ASP A 109 -8.46 -13.12 -0.15
N MET A 110 -7.40 -12.50 0.37
CA MET A 110 -7.10 -12.50 1.81
C MET A 110 -8.10 -11.67 2.61
N TYR A 111 -8.78 -10.71 1.98
CA TYR A 111 -9.79 -9.89 2.63
C TYR A 111 -11.15 -10.59 2.72
N TYR A 112 -11.53 -11.35 1.68
CA TYR A 112 -12.84 -12.00 1.60
C TYR A 112 -12.92 -13.37 2.29
N LYS A 113 -11.88 -13.80 3.02
CA LYS A 113 -11.83 -15.03 3.82
C LYS A 113 -11.91 -14.75 5.31
#